data_AF-A0A8C9IJW9-F1
#
_entry.id   AF-A0A8C9IJW9-F1
#
_cell.length_a   1.000
_cell.length_b   1.000
_cell.length_c   1.000
_cell.angle_alpha   90.00
_cell.angle_beta   90.00
_cell.angle_gamma   90.00
#
_symmetry.space_group_name_H-M   'P 1'
#
loop_
_entity.id
_entity.type
_entity.pdbx_description
1 polymer ?
#
loop_
_entity_poly.entity_id
_entity_poly.type
_entity_poly.pdbx_seq_one_letter_code
_entity_poly.pdbx_strand_id
1 'polypeptide(L)'
;MFENTDDRTEQSINNIIDKKSEKESTKDSVYDISNSSSTGLNNGNCNCVDSNCISSDCMGSNYIHHKYINSNNIKSNNNLKFFNINKQWTIHGWKNFHLSIFLLRCINTIFIIFFPYLIVSRYDLEPVLSMLLLTTSIVWFFKMYSYHQVCSETRKLFIDNVDLNSVDDPSLDMHYIKTYPYCLNLKNHYTYILMPTMCFQFTYPRTEKIRWLQVIKHIINIICLLLLIKTTSEKYIYEKLQNIFIIEEFKSFQGNIKIVYVVDRLLQVCVPTLHLWFVGFLIIFHYWCNVLAELTKFGDRLFYKDWWNSISFADYWRKWNLPVHFFINRHINKPLICYGLNRKCSLIIIFIISAILHEYLISVPFKISSSGYIFCFFVIQIPLIQLTNNEYLKKHKTVGNFCFWFILCATGQPLILFVYYYTWSVTQAYHKRF
;
A
#
# COMPACT_ATOMS: atom_id res chain seq x y z
N MET A 1 63.58 39.76 -7.68
CA MET A 1 64.30 38.96 -6.66
C MET A 1 63.33 38.79 -5.50
N PHE A 2 62.70 37.61 -5.45
CA PHE A 2 61.69 37.11 -4.50
C PHE A 2 60.30 37.81 -4.55
N GLU A 3 59.17 37.31 -5.08
CA GLU A 3 58.70 36.00 -5.57
C GLU A 3 59.21 34.79 -4.77
N ASN A 4 58.61 34.54 -3.59
CA ASN A 4 58.61 33.23 -2.91
C ASN A 4 57.83 33.25 -1.57
N THR A 5 56.55 33.64 -1.56
CA THR A 5 55.71 33.49 -0.35
C THR A 5 54.30 32.91 -0.54
N ASP A 6 53.78 32.76 -1.77
CA ASP A 6 52.42 32.24 -1.96
C ASP A 6 52.33 30.71 -2.21
N ASP A 7 53.42 30.07 -2.65
CA ASP A 7 53.43 28.62 -2.96
C ASP A 7 53.40 27.70 -1.72
N ARG A 8 53.82 28.19 -0.54
CA ARG A 8 53.87 27.36 0.69
C ARG A 8 52.50 27.21 1.36
N THR A 9 51.58 28.13 1.11
CA THR A 9 50.21 28.08 1.63
C THR A 9 49.31 27.17 0.80
N GLU A 10 49.44 27.18 -0.54
CA GLU A 10 48.69 26.26 -1.42
C GLU A 10 49.15 24.80 -1.31
N GLN A 11 50.46 24.54 -1.16
CA GLN A 11 50.95 23.18 -0.91
C GLN A 11 50.50 22.60 0.43
N SER A 12 50.23 23.43 1.44
CA SER A 12 49.72 22.96 2.74
C SER A 12 48.23 22.56 2.68
N ILE A 13 47.45 23.22 1.82
CA ILE A 13 46.01 22.97 1.65
C ILE A 13 45.78 21.74 0.76
N ASN A 14 46.56 21.58 -0.32
CA ASN A 14 46.47 20.40 -1.19
C ASN A 14 46.90 19.10 -0.49
N ASN A 15 47.91 19.15 0.38
CA ASN A 15 48.32 17.99 1.19
C ASN A 15 47.29 17.57 2.27
N ILE A 16 46.37 18.47 2.66
CA ILE A 16 45.26 18.16 3.58
C ILE A 16 44.06 17.58 2.83
N ILE A 17 43.88 17.97 1.56
CA ILE A 17 42.84 17.44 0.67
C ILE A 17 43.22 16.02 0.19
N ASP A 18 44.48 15.77 -0.14
CA ASP A 18 44.97 14.45 -0.58
C ASP A 18 45.03 13.43 0.58
N LYS A 19 45.31 13.86 1.82
CA LYS A 19 45.20 12.97 3.00
C LYS A 19 43.77 12.68 3.46
N LYS A 20 42.78 13.43 2.97
CA LYS A 20 41.35 13.15 3.20
C LYS A 20 40.78 12.23 2.12
N SER A 21 41.23 12.33 0.87
CA SER A 21 40.83 11.44 -0.23
C SER A 21 41.45 10.03 -0.11
N GLU A 22 42.65 9.88 0.47
CA GLU A 22 43.26 8.57 0.76
C GLU A 22 42.68 7.82 1.97
N LYS A 23 41.88 8.48 2.83
CA LYS A 23 41.20 7.83 3.97
C LYS A 23 39.74 7.45 3.70
N GLU A 24 39.17 7.93 2.60
CA GLU A 24 37.81 7.58 2.16
C GLU A 24 37.79 6.50 1.05
N SER A 25 38.94 6.14 0.47
CA SER A 25 39.07 5.10 -0.57
C SER A 25 39.36 3.68 -0.05
N THR A 26 39.51 3.46 1.27
CA THR A 26 39.83 2.15 1.87
C THR A 26 38.66 1.45 2.58
N LYS A 27 37.40 1.69 2.17
CA LYS A 27 36.24 0.96 2.72
C LYS A 27 35.31 0.28 1.70
N ASP A 28 35.59 0.41 0.41
CA ASP A 28 34.81 -0.23 -0.65
C ASP A 28 35.69 -1.15 -1.53
N SER A 29 36.04 -2.34 -1.03
CA SER A 29 36.60 -3.41 -1.88
C SER A 29 36.68 -4.76 -1.15
N VAL A 30 35.57 -5.49 -1.00
CA VAL A 30 35.60 -6.95 -0.82
C VAL A 30 34.40 -7.58 -1.50
N TYR A 31 34.50 -7.85 -2.80
CA TYR A 31 33.77 -8.92 -3.49
C TYR A 31 34.59 -9.32 -4.73
N ASP A 32 35.64 -10.11 -4.49
CA ASP A 32 36.37 -10.79 -5.54
C ASP A 32 35.77 -12.16 -5.82
N ILE A 33 35.55 -12.37 -7.12
CA ILE A 33 35.08 -13.59 -7.77
C ILE A 33 36.29 -14.51 -7.93
N SER A 34 36.22 -15.75 -7.42
CA SER A 34 37.16 -16.81 -7.77
C SER A 34 36.41 -17.98 -8.43
N ASN A 35 36.60 -18.10 -9.75
CA ASN A 35 36.34 -19.31 -10.53
C ASN A 35 37.36 -20.39 -10.16
N SER A 36 36.91 -21.61 -9.92
CA SER A 36 37.72 -22.81 -10.11
C SER A 36 36.87 -23.93 -10.71
N SER A 37 37.23 -24.32 -11.92
CA SER A 37 36.72 -25.45 -12.70
C SER A 37 37.28 -26.79 -12.21
N SER A 38 36.45 -27.82 -12.06
CA SER A 38 36.79 -29.22 -12.36
C SER A 38 35.56 -30.13 -12.43
N THR A 39 35.18 -30.46 -13.67
CA THR A 39 34.81 -31.80 -14.19
C THR A 39 33.97 -32.79 -13.35
N GLY A 40 32.78 -33.13 -13.89
CA GLY A 40 32.44 -34.53 -14.22
C GLY A 40 31.44 -35.27 -13.33
N LEU A 41 30.18 -35.35 -13.80
CA LEU A 41 29.37 -36.58 -14.01
C LEU A 41 27.86 -36.37 -13.74
N ASN A 42 27.09 -36.87 -14.71
CA ASN A 42 25.64 -36.83 -14.85
C ASN A 42 24.89 -37.51 -13.69
N ASN A 43 23.76 -36.94 -13.26
CA ASN A 43 22.42 -37.51 -13.46
C ASN A 43 21.32 -36.63 -12.83
N GLY A 44 20.17 -36.60 -13.49
CA GLY A 44 19.16 -35.56 -13.36
C GLY A 44 18.31 -35.57 -12.09
N ASN A 45 17.80 -34.39 -11.76
CA ASN A 45 16.39 -34.14 -11.47
C ASN A 45 16.20 -32.64 -11.18
N CYS A 46 15.29 -32.02 -11.93
CA CYS A 46 14.89 -30.62 -11.76
C CYS A 46 14.35 -30.37 -10.35
N ASN A 47 14.96 -29.43 -9.62
CA ASN A 47 14.35 -28.74 -8.48
C ASN A 47 14.95 -27.35 -8.37
N CYS A 48 14.27 -26.35 -8.95
CA CYS A 48 14.62 -24.94 -8.77
C CYS A 48 14.21 -24.51 -7.35
N VAL A 49 15.19 -24.45 -6.45
CA VAL A 49 15.09 -23.72 -5.18
C VAL A 49 15.88 -22.43 -5.36
N ASP A 50 15.24 -21.40 -5.91
CA ASP A 50 15.78 -20.05 -5.86
C ASP A 50 15.41 -19.43 -4.52
N SER A 51 16.36 -19.56 -3.62
CA SER A 51 16.50 -18.77 -2.40
C SER A 51 17.14 -17.44 -2.80
N ASN A 52 16.40 -16.33 -2.67
CA ASN A 52 16.99 -14.99 -2.64
C ASN A 52 16.13 -14.03 -1.82
N CYS A 53 16.63 -13.79 -0.60
CA CYS A 53 16.57 -12.59 0.22
C CYS A 53 15.43 -11.58 -0.02
N ILE A 54 14.41 -11.64 0.85
CA ILE A 54 13.68 -10.46 1.29
C ILE A 54 13.91 -10.35 2.79
N SER A 55 14.56 -9.25 3.18
CA SER A 55 14.74 -8.76 4.53
C SER A 55 13.62 -9.19 5.48
N SER A 56 14.02 -9.92 6.50
CA SER A 56 13.23 -10.46 7.60
C SER A 56 12.82 -9.36 8.57
N ASP A 57 11.98 -8.42 8.15
CA ASP A 57 11.26 -7.52 9.06
C ASP A 57 9.96 -7.06 8.38
N CYS A 58 8.86 -7.12 9.12
CA CYS A 58 7.48 -6.83 8.70
C CYS A 58 6.78 -7.90 7.83
N MET A 59 6.47 -9.07 8.41
CA MET A 59 5.50 -10.03 7.82
C MET A 59 4.63 -10.75 8.85
N GLY A 60 3.71 -10.03 9.49
CA GLY A 60 2.66 -10.66 10.27
C GLY A 60 1.55 -11.19 9.37
N SER A 61 1.53 -12.47 9.00
CA SER A 61 0.31 -13.08 8.44
C SER A 61 0.30 -14.60 8.52
N ASN A 62 1.48 -15.23 8.56
CA ASN A 62 1.62 -16.67 8.79
C ASN A 62 2.49 -16.95 10.02
N TYR A 63 2.77 -15.93 10.84
CA TYR A 63 3.77 -16.08 11.90
C TYR A 63 3.25 -16.99 13.03
N ILE A 64 2.01 -16.83 13.50
CA ILE A 64 1.56 -17.61 14.67
C ILE A 64 1.25 -19.08 14.31
N HIS A 65 0.58 -19.37 13.20
CA HIS A 65 0.23 -20.76 12.86
C HIS A 65 1.37 -21.51 12.16
N HIS A 66 2.23 -20.84 11.37
CA HIS A 66 3.33 -21.51 10.64
C HIS A 66 4.68 -21.46 11.38
N LYS A 67 4.98 -20.46 12.24
CA LYS A 67 6.21 -20.51 13.08
C LYS A 67 6.12 -21.59 14.17
N TYR A 68 4.91 -21.86 14.68
CA TYR A 68 4.72 -22.74 15.84
C TYR A 68 4.23 -24.14 15.52
N ILE A 69 3.83 -24.41 14.27
CA ILE A 69 3.54 -25.78 13.80
C ILE A 69 4.69 -26.33 12.91
N ASN A 70 5.53 -25.49 12.30
CA ASN A 70 6.70 -25.93 11.53
C ASN A 70 8.06 -25.80 12.26
N SER A 71 8.13 -25.41 13.54
CA SER A 71 9.39 -25.47 14.31
C SER A 71 9.77 -26.90 14.75
N ASN A 72 9.06 -27.93 14.29
CA ASN A 72 9.42 -29.33 14.51
C ASN A 72 10.46 -29.81 13.49
N ASN A 73 11.61 -29.15 13.43
CA ASN A 73 12.78 -29.78 12.85
C ASN A 73 14.06 -29.37 13.60
N ILE A 74 14.67 -30.41 14.17
CA ILE A 74 16.05 -30.53 14.66
C ILE A 74 16.24 -30.22 16.16
N LYS A 75 15.98 -31.24 16.99
CA LYS A 75 17.04 -31.99 17.70
C LYS A 75 16.53 -33.34 18.21
N SER A 76 17.28 -34.37 17.87
CA SER A 76 17.06 -35.78 18.22
C SER A 76 17.00 -36.01 19.73
N ASN A 77 15.95 -36.67 20.21
CA ASN A 77 16.09 -37.79 21.14
C ASN A 77 14.80 -38.59 21.24
N ASN A 78 14.98 -39.89 21.50
CA ASN A 78 14.07 -40.98 21.17
C ASN A 78 12.76 -40.98 21.99
N ASN A 79 11.74 -41.58 21.37
CA ASN A 79 10.42 -41.95 21.91
C ASN A 79 9.41 -40.82 22.10
N LEU A 80 8.73 -40.41 21.03
CA LEU A 80 7.33 -39.95 21.08
C LEU A 80 6.69 -40.06 19.68
N LYS A 81 5.48 -40.61 19.65
CA LYS A 81 4.71 -41.02 18.46
C LYS A 81 4.69 -39.94 17.37
N PHE A 82 5.14 -40.31 16.17
CA PHE A 82 4.94 -39.57 14.93
C PHE A 82 3.44 -39.27 14.73
N PHE A 83 3.01 -38.05 15.06
CA PHE A 83 1.75 -37.53 14.53
C PHE A 83 2.01 -37.03 13.12
N ASN A 84 1.50 -37.79 12.16
CA ASN A 84 1.59 -37.57 10.73
C ASN A 84 1.04 -36.17 10.36
N ILE A 85 1.92 -35.20 10.05
CA ILE A 85 1.57 -33.89 9.47
C ILE A 85 1.32 -34.04 7.96
N ASN A 86 0.55 -35.07 7.61
CA ASN A 86 -0.05 -35.28 6.28
C ASN A 86 -1.59 -35.24 6.37
N LYS A 87 -2.13 -34.60 7.41
CA LYS A 87 -3.49 -34.06 7.33
C LYS A 87 -3.44 -32.84 6.42
N GLN A 88 -3.60 -33.12 5.12
CA GLN A 88 -4.53 -32.43 4.23
C GLN A 88 -5.42 -31.51 5.06
N TRP A 89 -5.46 -30.20 4.74
CA TRP A 89 -6.35 -29.21 5.36
C TRP A 89 -7.80 -29.67 5.22
N THR A 90 -8.18 -30.66 6.03
CA THR A 90 -9.49 -31.27 5.99
C THR A 90 -10.41 -30.23 6.56
N ILE A 91 -11.49 -30.05 5.82
CA ILE A 91 -12.62 -29.16 6.06
C ILE A 91 -13.19 -29.44 7.45
N HIS A 92 -12.55 -28.88 8.47
CA HIS A 92 -12.95 -28.90 9.88
C HIS A 92 -12.97 -27.48 10.45
N GLY A 93 -12.99 -26.46 9.58
CA GLY A 93 -13.14 -25.06 9.97
C GLY A 93 -14.49 -24.68 10.60
N TRP A 94 -15.42 -25.63 10.69
CA TRP A 94 -16.78 -25.44 11.21
C TRP A 94 -16.96 -25.88 12.66
N LYS A 95 -16.04 -26.67 13.25
CA LYS A 95 -16.20 -27.19 14.61
C LYS A 95 -16.26 -26.09 15.68
N ASN A 96 -15.59 -24.96 15.43
CA ASN A 96 -15.54 -23.79 16.33
C ASN A 96 -16.17 -22.53 15.68
N PHE A 97 -17.10 -22.71 14.73
CA PHE A 97 -17.79 -21.58 14.09
C PHE A 97 -18.91 -21.05 14.99
N HIS A 98 -18.62 -19.98 15.72
CA HIS A 98 -19.65 -19.25 16.46
C HIS A 98 -20.43 -18.33 15.50
N LEU A 99 -21.58 -18.81 15.02
CA LEU A 99 -22.47 -18.07 14.13
C LEU A 99 -22.82 -16.67 14.69
N SER A 100 -23.04 -16.55 16.00
CA SER A 100 -23.31 -15.27 16.66
C SER A 100 -22.17 -14.26 16.43
N ILE A 101 -20.92 -14.65 16.71
CA ILE A 101 -19.74 -13.80 16.53
C ILE A 101 -19.58 -13.39 15.06
N PHE A 102 -19.83 -14.32 14.14
CA PHE A 102 -19.79 -14.04 12.70
C PHE A 102 -20.87 -13.02 12.30
N LEU A 103 -22.11 -13.18 12.76
CA LEU A 103 -23.21 -12.26 12.46
C LEU A 103 -22.94 -10.87 13.04
N LEU A 104 -22.50 -10.76 14.30
CA LEU A 104 -22.14 -9.48 14.90
C LEU A 104 -21.03 -8.77 14.12
N ARG A 105 -20.04 -9.51 13.61
CA ARG A 105 -18.99 -8.95 12.76
C ARG A 105 -19.56 -8.40 11.45
N CYS A 106 -20.42 -9.16 10.78
CA CYS A 106 -21.04 -8.73 9.54
C CYS A 106 -21.89 -7.47 9.76
N ILE A 107 -22.71 -7.45 10.82
CA ILE A 107 -23.51 -6.28 11.20
C ILE A 107 -22.61 -5.07 11.47
N ASN A 108 -21.56 -5.21 12.27
CA ASN A 108 -20.63 -4.11 12.56
C ASN A 108 -19.93 -3.59 11.29
N THR A 109 -19.49 -4.51 10.42
CA THR A 109 -18.86 -4.17 9.15
C THR A 109 -19.80 -3.39 8.23
N ILE A 110 -21.04 -3.88 8.09
CA ILE A 110 -22.07 -3.22 7.30
C ILE A 110 -22.37 -1.84 7.88
N PHE A 111 -22.50 -1.73 9.20
CA PHE A 111 -22.74 -0.45 9.86
C PHE A 111 -21.62 0.55 9.60
N ILE A 112 -20.34 0.15 9.72
CA ILE A 112 -19.19 1.04 9.51
C ILE A 112 -19.18 1.65 8.11
N ILE A 113 -19.57 0.89 7.07
CA ILE A 113 -19.55 1.35 5.66
C ILE A 113 -20.87 2.02 5.27
N PHE A 114 -22.01 1.45 5.67
CA PHE A 114 -23.33 1.88 5.22
C PHE A 114 -23.81 3.14 5.95
N PHE A 115 -23.47 3.31 7.23
CA PHE A 115 -23.91 4.49 7.98
C PHE A 115 -23.32 5.80 7.42
N PRO A 116 -22.00 5.91 7.15
CA PRO A 116 -21.42 7.08 6.49
C PRO A 116 -21.99 7.32 5.09
N TYR A 117 -22.26 6.25 4.34
CA TYR A 117 -22.93 6.34 3.04
C TYR A 117 -24.30 7.02 3.18
N LEU A 118 -25.15 6.56 4.11
CA LEU A 118 -26.46 7.16 4.33
C LEU A 118 -26.37 8.64 4.70
N ILE A 119 -25.38 9.02 5.53
CA ILE A 119 -25.16 10.42 5.89
C ILE A 119 -24.83 11.25 4.64
N VAL A 120 -23.86 10.82 3.83
CA VAL A 120 -23.46 11.55 2.61
C VAL A 120 -24.56 11.59 1.56
N SER A 121 -25.37 10.53 1.45
CA SER A 121 -26.49 10.50 0.51
C SER A 121 -27.69 11.33 0.97
N ARG A 122 -27.89 11.50 2.28
CA ARG A 122 -29.02 12.25 2.85
C ARG A 122 -28.71 13.74 3.00
N TYR A 123 -27.50 14.08 3.40
CA TYR A 123 -27.08 15.45 3.67
C TYR A 123 -26.23 15.97 2.52
N ASP A 124 -26.53 17.18 2.04
CA ASP A 124 -25.77 17.88 0.99
C ASP A 124 -24.44 18.42 1.53
N LEU A 125 -23.56 17.49 1.90
CA LEU A 125 -22.22 17.76 2.41
C LEU A 125 -21.27 18.12 1.25
N GLU A 126 -20.36 19.05 1.52
CA GLU A 126 -19.26 19.39 0.61
C GLU A 126 -18.50 18.12 0.16
N PRO A 127 -18.22 17.93 -1.15
CA PRO A 127 -17.63 16.69 -1.66
C PRO A 127 -16.32 16.29 -0.97
N VAL A 128 -15.48 17.27 -0.60
CA VAL A 128 -14.20 17.01 0.10
C VAL A 128 -14.43 16.43 1.50
N LEU A 129 -15.39 16.96 2.25
CA LEU A 129 -15.74 16.45 3.59
C LEU A 129 -16.38 15.07 3.50
N SER A 130 -17.23 14.86 2.51
CA SER A 130 -17.81 13.55 2.19
C SER A 130 -16.72 12.52 1.88
N MET A 131 -15.77 12.83 0.99
CA MET A 131 -14.61 11.97 0.68
C MET A 131 -13.80 11.61 1.94
N LEU A 132 -13.56 12.59 2.82
CA LEU A 132 -12.82 12.39 4.07
C LEU A 132 -13.55 11.43 5.03
N LEU A 133 -14.87 11.62 5.18
CA LEU A 133 -15.71 10.76 6.01
C LEU A 133 -15.72 9.32 5.50
N LEU A 134 -15.93 9.12 4.19
CA LEU A 134 -15.93 7.78 3.57
C LEU A 134 -14.55 7.12 3.62
N THR A 135 -13.47 7.89 3.41
CA THR A 135 -12.10 7.36 3.55
C THR A 135 -11.85 6.88 4.98
N THR A 136 -12.26 7.68 5.98
CA THR A 136 -12.11 7.32 7.40
C THR A 136 -12.89 6.04 7.73
N SER A 137 -14.10 5.89 7.18
CA SER A 137 -14.90 4.68 7.28
C SER A 137 -14.19 3.45 6.72
N ILE A 138 -13.61 3.53 5.52
CA ILE A 138 -12.86 2.42 4.90
C ILE A 138 -11.64 2.05 5.74
N VAL A 139 -10.89 3.06 6.23
CA VAL A 139 -9.73 2.85 7.11
C VAL A 139 -10.15 2.10 8.39
N TRP A 140 -11.26 2.52 9.00
CA TRP A 140 -11.82 1.85 10.17
C TRP A 140 -12.28 0.43 9.87
N PHE A 141 -12.93 0.21 8.73
CA PHE A 141 -13.30 -1.12 8.27
C PHE A 141 -12.09 -2.06 8.19
N PHE A 142 -11.00 -1.65 7.52
CA PHE A 142 -9.78 -2.46 7.44
C PHE A 142 -9.18 -2.73 8.82
N LYS A 143 -9.09 -1.71 9.67
CA LYS A 143 -8.55 -1.85 11.02
C LYS A 143 -9.35 -2.83 11.87
N MET A 144 -10.68 -2.69 11.86
CA MET A 144 -11.59 -3.57 12.61
C MET A 144 -11.58 -5.00 12.08
N TYR A 145 -11.52 -5.17 10.75
CA TYR A 145 -11.37 -6.49 10.14
C TYR A 145 -10.08 -7.16 10.60
N SER A 146 -8.96 -6.43 10.54
CA SER A 146 -7.66 -6.95 10.97
C SER A 146 -7.65 -7.35 12.45
N TYR A 147 -8.14 -6.46 13.32
CA TYR A 147 -8.24 -6.71 14.76
C TYR A 147 -9.07 -7.97 15.06
N HIS A 148 -10.23 -8.10 14.41
CA HIS A 148 -11.10 -9.26 14.59
C HIS A 148 -10.42 -10.55 14.13
N GLN A 149 -9.78 -10.54 12.96
CA GLN A 149 -9.16 -11.75 12.42
C GLN A 149 -8.02 -12.24 13.33
N VAL A 150 -7.13 -11.34 13.77
CA VAL A 150 -6.02 -11.69 14.66
C VAL A 150 -6.56 -12.22 16.00
N CYS A 151 -7.54 -11.54 16.60
CA CYS A 151 -8.15 -12.02 17.84
C CYS A 151 -8.86 -13.37 17.67
N SER A 152 -9.47 -13.62 16.51
CA SER A 152 -10.10 -14.91 16.20
C SER A 152 -9.07 -16.03 16.03
N GLU A 153 -7.92 -15.75 15.43
CA GLU A 153 -6.82 -16.71 15.28
C GLU A 153 -6.25 -17.07 16.66
N THR A 154 -5.96 -16.07 17.50
CA THR A 154 -5.47 -16.29 18.87
C THR A 154 -6.48 -17.04 19.74
N ARG A 155 -7.78 -16.71 19.63
CA ARG A 155 -8.85 -17.42 20.36
C ARG A 155 -8.93 -18.89 19.98
N LYS A 156 -8.75 -19.25 18.70
CA LYS A 156 -8.76 -20.65 18.27
C LYS A 156 -7.63 -21.43 18.92
N LEU A 157 -6.41 -20.87 18.94
CA LEU A 157 -5.26 -21.49 19.60
C LEU A 157 -5.51 -21.73 21.10
N PHE A 158 -6.18 -20.78 21.75
CA PHE A 158 -6.58 -20.91 23.16
C PHE A 158 -7.63 -22.02 23.37
N ILE A 159 -8.69 -22.06 22.55
CA ILE A 159 -9.75 -23.08 22.65
C ILE A 159 -9.21 -24.48 22.34
N ASP A 160 -8.33 -24.58 21.35
CA ASP A 160 -7.72 -25.84 20.94
C ASP A 160 -6.63 -26.32 21.93
N ASN A 161 -6.40 -25.58 23.03
CA ASN A 161 -5.42 -25.85 24.09
C ASN A 161 -4.04 -26.23 23.54
N VAL A 162 -3.59 -25.51 22.51
CA VAL A 162 -2.27 -25.74 21.91
C VAL A 162 -1.20 -25.42 22.96
N ASP A 163 -0.24 -26.33 23.16
CA ASP A 163 0.86 -26.11 24.10
C ASP A 163 1.85 -25.06 23.56
N LEU A 164 1.54 -23.80 23.84
CA LEU A 164 2.35 -22.65 23.46
C LEU A 164 3.63 -22.53 24.30
N ASN A 165 3.77 -23.29 25.39
CA ASN A 165 4.99 -23.27 26.21
C ASN A 165 6.13 -24.05 25.58
N SER A 166 5.83 -24.99 24.69
CA SER A 166 6.81 -25.70 23.86
C SER A 166 7.51 -24.81 22.83
N VAL A 167 7.01 -23.60 22.63
CA VAL A 167 7.59 -22.64 21.70
C VAL A 167 8.51 -21.66 22.44
N ASP A 168 9.80 -21.79 22.17
CA ASP A 168 10.83 -20.82 22.54
C ASP A 168 10.88 -19.66 21.55
N ASP A 169 9.86 -18.79 21.58
CA ASP A 169 9.93 -17.48 20.93
C ASP A 169 9.93 -16.37 22.01
N PRO A 170 11.04 -15.65 22.20
CA PRO A 170 11.14 -14.57 23.19
C PRO A 170 10.41 -13.29 22.76
N SER A 171 9.64 -13.33 21.67
CA SER A 171 8.90 -12.18 21.17
C SER A 171 7.83 -11.72 22.16
N LEU A 172 7.70 -10.40 22.35
CA LEU A 172 6.70 -9.81 23.24
C LEU A 172 5.28 -10.24 22.80
N ASP A 173 5.03 -10.37 21.50
CA ASP A 173 3.77 -10.88 20.92
C ASP A 173 3.38 -12.26 21.46
N MET A 174 4.33 -13.18 21.63
CA MET A 174 4.07 -14.52 22.17
C MET A 174 3.54 -14.45 23.61
N HIS A 175 4.07 -13.53 24.42
CA HIS A 175 3.57 -13.33 25.78
C HIS A 175 2.09 -12.89 25.81
N TYR A 176 1.69 -11.98 24.89
CA TYR A 176 0.28 -11.57 24.74
C TYR A 176 -0.61 -12.72 24.26
N ILE A 177 -0.10 -13.58 23.39
CA ILE A 177 -0.84 -14.76 22.88
C ILE A 177 -1.07 -15.77 24.02
N LYS A 178 -0.06 -16.05 24.84
CA LYS A 178 -0.16 -16.95 26.01
C LYS A 178 -1.14 -16.46 27.08
N THR A 179 -1.28 -15.14 27.23
CA THR A 179 -2.16 -14.50 28.23
C THR A 179 -3.56 -14.16 27.71
N TYR A 180 -3.93 -14.61 26.50
CA TYR A 180 -5.28 -14.45 25.97
C TYR A 180 -6.31 -15.17 26.87
N PRO A 181 -7.48 -14.58 27.18
CA PRO A 181 -8.05 -13.32 26.67
C PRO A 181 -7.69 -12.06 27.48
N TYR A 182 -7.00 -12.19 28.62
CA TYR A 182 -6.73 -11.10 29.56
C TYR A 182 -5.79 -10.01 29.01
N CYS A 183 -5.15 -10.29 27.89
CA CYS A 183 -4.25 -9.39 27.19
C CYS A 183 -4.96 -8.25 26.41
N LEU A 184 -6.29 -8.33 26.26
CA LEU A 184 -7.10 -7.36 25.52
C LEU A 184 -7.49 -6.16 26.40
N ASN A 185 -7.08 -4.96 25.98
CA ASN A 185 -7.43 -3.71 26.66
C ASN A 185 -7.99 -2.68 25.65
N LEU A 186 -9.05 -1.97 26.04
CA LEU A 186 -9.65 -0.90 25.22
C LEU A 186 -8.63 0.20 24.90
N LYS A 187 -7.74 0.54 25.83
CA LYS A 187 -6.67 1.52 25.59
C LYS A 187 -5.78 1.13 24.41
N ASN A 188 -5.39 -0.14 24.33
CA ASN A 188 -4.56 -0.64 23.24
C ASN A 188 -5.31 -0.65 21.91
N HIS A 189 -6.61 -1.00 21.95
CA HIS A 189 -7.47 -0.98 20.78
C HIS A 189 -7.63 0.42 20.18
N TYR A 190 -7.99 1.43 21.00
CA TYR A 190 -8.10 2.82 20.51
C TYR A 190 -6.75 3.39 20.05
N THR A 191 -5.65 3.02 20.72
CA THR A 191 -4.32 3.41 20.25
C THR A 191 -4.04 2.84 18.86
N TYR A 192 -4.38 1.57 18.62
CA TYR A 192 -4.26 0.94 17.30
C TYR A 192 -5.13 1.62 16.23
N ILE A 193 -6.37 2.02 16.57
CA ILE A 193 -7.25 2.73 15.64
C ILE A 193 -6.56 3.99 15.10
N LEU A 194 -5.83 4.71 15.94
CA LEU A 194 -5.12 5.94 15.58
C LEU A 194 -3.76 5.72 14.89
N MET A 195 -3.14 4.55 15.03
CA MET A 195 -1.83 4.29 14.40
C MET A 195 -1.90 4.29 12.88
N PRO A 196 -0.83 4.70 12.17
CA PRO A 196 -0.76 4.70 10.71
C PRO A 196 -0.47 3.29 10.11
N THR A 197 -1.12 2.25 10.62
CA THR A 197 -1.03 0.87 10.12
C THR A 197 -2.41 0.22 10.02
N MET A 198 -2.60 -0.65 9.03
CA MET A 198 -3.85 -1.37 8.79
C MET A 198 -3.84 -2.79 9.35
N CYS A 199 -2.67 -3.30 9.74
CA CYS A 199 -2.51 -4.65 10.25
C CYS A 199 -2.37 -4.61 11.78
N PHE A 200 -3.32 -5.22 12.48
CA PHE A 200 -3.28 -5.40 13.92
C PHE A 200 -2.16 -6.37 14.33
N GLN A 201 -1.42 -5.97 15.35
CA GLN A 201 -0.43 -6.77 16.08
C GLN A 201 -0.60 -6.45 17.57
N PHE A 202 -0.26 -7.41 18.44
CA PHE A 202 -0.37 -7.17 19.88
C PHE A 202 0.66 -6.14 20.33
N THR A 203 1.84 -6.17 19.72
CA THR A 203 2.95 -5.27 20.02
C THR A 203 3.43 -4.58 18.76
N TYR A 204 3.94 -3.37 18.93
CA TYR A 204 4.47 -2.55 17.85
C TYR A 204 5.75 -1.89 18.32
N PRO A 205 6.74 -1.66 17.44
CA PRO A 205 7.90 -0.85 17.79
C PRO A 205 7.42 0.55 18.20
N ARG A 206 7.92 1.05 19.33
CA ARG A 206 7.53 2.37 19.88
C ARG A 206 8.72 3.30 19.99
N THR A 207 8.47 4.60 19.83
CA THR A 207 9.42 5.64 20.20
C THR A 207 9.30 6.01 21.68
N GLU A 208 10.39 6.45 22.30
CA GLU A 208 10.41 6.79 23.73
C GLU A 208 9.53 8.02 24.05
N LYS A 209 9.68 9.08 23.24
CA LYS A 209 9.02 10.38 23.42
C LYS A 209 8.34 10.87 22.15
N ILE A 210 7.32 11.72 22.33
CA ILE A 210 6.65 12.45 21.26
C ILE A 210 7.51 13.66 20.91
N ARG A 211 7.89 13.81 19.64
CA ARG A 211 8.68 14.96 19.17
C ARG A 211 7.74 16.04 18.60
N TRP A 212 7.20 16.88 19.48
CA TRP A 212 6.20 17.89 19.12
C TRP A 212 6.64 18.86 18.02
N LEU A 213 7.92 19.26 17.99
CA LEU A 213 8.44 20.11 16.92
C LEU A 213 8.29 19.44 15.54
N GLN A 214 8.51 18.12 15.46
CA GLN A 214 8.35 17.36 14.23
C GLN A 214 6.87 17.26 13.83
N VAL A 215 5.98 17.07 14.80
CA VAL A 215 4.52 17.08 14.57
C VAL A 215 4.07 18.41 13.99
N ILE A 216 4.46 19.53 14.62
CA ILE A 216 4.11 20.88 14.16
C ILE A 216 4.68 21.12 12.75
N LYS A 217 5.94 20.76 12.51
CA LYS A 217 6.57 20.86 11.18
C LYS A 217 5.78 20.09 10.13
N HIS A 218 5.35 18.86 10.41
CA HIS A 218 4.55 18.09 9.46
C HIS A 218 3.16 18.71 9.24
N ILE A 219 2.50 19.22 10.29
CA ILE A 219 1.20 19.89 10.17
C ILE A 219 1.29 21.15 9.31
N ILE A 220 2.31 22.00 9.52
CA ILE A 220 2.53 23.20 8.70
C ILE A 220 2.73 22.80 7.22
N ASN A 221 3.56 21.79 6.95
CA ASN A 221 3.75 21.29 5.59
C ASN A 221 2.44 20.79 4.96
N ILE A 222 1.58 20.09 5.72
CA ILE A 222 0.25 19.66 5.24
C ILE A 222 -0.59 20.88 4.84
N ILE A 223 -0.66 21.91 5.69
CA ILE A 223 -1.44 23.12 5.40
C ILE A 223 -0.91 23.81 4.14
N CYS A 224 0.40 23.99 4.00
CA CYS A 224 1.02 24.58 2.81
C CYS A 224 0.71 23.77 1.54
N LEU A 225 0.81 22.44 1.61
CA LEU A 225 0.53 21.57 0.46
C LEU A 225 -0.97 21.51 0.12
N LEU A 226 -1.87 21.63 1.10
CA LEU A 226 -3.32 21.75 0.85
C LEU A 226 -3.65 23.06 0.13
N LEU A 227 -3.01 24.18 0.51
CA LEU A 227 -3.12 25.45 -0.22
C LEU A 227 -2.58 25.32 -1.65
N LEU A 228 -1.48 24.59 -1.84
CA LEU A 228 -0.93 24.30 -3.17
C LEU A 228 -1.90 23.46 -4.03
N ILE A 229 -2.54 22.44 -3.45
CA ILE A 229 -3.59 21.67 -4.14
C ILE A 229 -4.72 22.60 -4.56
N LYS A 230 -5.25 23.40 -3.63
CA LYS A 230 -6.38 24.31 -3.90
C LYS A 230 -6.06 25.28 -5.05
N THR A 231 -4.94 25.99 -4.95
CA THR A 231 -4.51 26.95 -5.97
C THR A 231 -4.26 26.28 -7.31
N THR A 232 -3.62 25.10 -7.33
CA THR A 232 -3.37 24.37 -8.57
C THR A 232 -4.67 23.87 -9.21
N SER A 233 -5.60 23.34 -8.40
CA SER A 233 -6.88 22.86 -8.91
C SER A 233 -7.74 23.98 -9.48
N GLU A 234 -7.79 25.14 -8.82
CA GLU A 234 -8.61 26.29 -9.27
C GLU A 234 -8.02 26.92 -10.53
N LYS A 235 -6.71 27.20 -10.55
CA LYS A 235 -6.07 27.91 -11.66
C LYS A 235 -5.80 27.03 -12.88
N TYR A 236 -5.33 25.80 -12.69
CA TYR A 236 -4.83 25.00 -13.83
C TYR A 236 -5.78 23.90 -14.26
N ILE A 237 -6.66 23.40 -13.39
CA ILE A 237 -7.58 22.33 -13.73
C ILE A 237 -8.96 22.89 -14.05
N TYR A 238 -9.56 23.62 -13.10
CA TYR A 238 -10.91 24.14 -13.26
C TYR A 238 -11.03 25.08 -14.46
N GLU A 239 -10.13 26.05 -14.61
CA GLU A 239 -10.12 26.96 -15.77
C GLU A 239 -10.02 26.20 -17.10
N LYS A 240 -9.11 25.20 -17.18
CA LYS A 240 -8.97 24.36 -18.39
C LYS A 240 -10.23 23.54 -18.66
N LEU A 241 -10.81 22.92 -17.63
CA LEU A 241 -12.01 22.10 -17.78
C LEU A 241 -13.24 22.94 -18.17
N GLN A 242 -13.43 24.13 -17.58
CA GLN A 242 -14.51 25.02 -18.00
C GLN A 242 -14.40 25.41 -19.47
N ASN A 243 -13.21 25.78 -19.93
CA ASN A 243 -12.96 26.12 -21.33
C ASN A 243 -13.23 24.94 -22.28
N ILE A 244 -13.16 23.69 -21.80
CA ILE A 244 -13.44 22.49 -22.60
C ILE A 244 -14.95 22.27 -22.81
N PHE A 245 -15.77 22.46 -21.78
CA PHE A 245 -17.20 22.08 -21.81
C PHE A 245 -18.18 23.22 -22.12
N ILE A 246 -17.73 24.48 -22.05
CA ILE A 246 -18.54 25.65 -22.46
C ILE A 246 -18.74 25.67 -23.99
N ILE A 247 -17.86 25.04 -24.75
CA ILE A 247 -17.94 25.05 -26.20
C ILE A 247 -18.99 24.01 -26.64
N GLU A 248 -20.16 24.51 -27.06
CA GLU A 248 -21.27 23.75 -27.67
C GLU A 248 -20.86 22.90 -28.90
N GLU A 249 -19.63 23.03 -29.39
CA GLU A 249 -19.07 22.27 -30.51
C GLU A 249 -18.95 20.75 -30.23
N PHE A 250 -19.02 20.28 -28.98
CA PHE A 250 -18.99 18.84 -28.68
C PHE A 250 -20.18 18.06 -29.27
N LYS A 251 -21.28 18.77 -29.60
CA LYS A 251 -22.45 18.23 -30.30
C LYS A 251 -22.34 18.28 -31.82
N SER A 252 -21.42 19.07 -32.38
CA SER A 252 -21.38 19.38 -33.83
C SER A 252 -20.22 18.71 -34.60
N PHE A 253 -19.16 18.25 -33.91
CA PHE A 253 -18.00 17.67 -34.59
C PHE A 253 -18.21 16.23 -35.10
N GLN A 254 -17.78 16.01 -36.35
CA GLN A 254 -17.60 14.70 -36.98
C GLN A 254 -16.63 13.82 -36.16
N GLY A 255 -16.88 12.51 -36.08
CA GLY A 255 -16.28 11.62 -35.07
C GLY A 255 -14.75 11.66 -34.93
N ASN A 256 -14.00 11.81 -36.03
CA ASN A 256 -12.53 11.82 -35.99
C ASN A 256 -11.96 13.12 -35.40
N ILE A 257 -12.55 14.27 -35.71
CA ILE A 257 -12.10 15.58 -35.19
C ILE A 257 -12.38 15.66 -33.68
N LYS A 258 -13.48 15.04 -33.25
CA LYS A 258 -13.85 14.94 -31.83
C LYS A 258 -12.82 14.15 -31.01
N ILE A 259 -12.28 13.05 -31.53
CA ILE A 259 -11.26 12.25 -30.84
C ILE A 259 -9.95 13.05 -30.69
N VAL A 260 -9.49 13.68 -31.77
CA VAL A 260 -8.26 14.51 -31.73
C VAL A 260 -8.41 15.65 -30.73
N TYR A 261 -9.56 16.31 -30.71
CA TYR A 261 -9.86 17.36 -29.74
C TYR A 261 -9.85 16.84 -28.30
N VAL A 262 -10.51 15.71 -28.02
CA VAL A 262 -10.50 15.10 -26.68
C VAL A 262 -9.08 14.73 -26.24
N VAL A 263 -8.27 14.17 -27.13
CA VAL A 263 -6.88 13.81 -26.83
C VAL A 263 -6.02 15.05 -26.54
N ASP A 264 -6.12 16.11 -27.33
CA ASP A 264 -5.43 17.39 -27.08
C ASP A 264 -5.78 17.94 -25.69
N ARG A 265 -7.07 17.93 -25.34
CA ARG A 265 -7.56 18.41 -24.04
C ARG A 265 -7.12 17.53 -22.87
N LEU A 266 -7.09 16.21 -23.03
CA LEU A 266 -6.55 15.30 -22.02
C LEU A 266 -5.07 15.60 -21.75
N LEU A 267 -4.27 15.77 -22.80
CA LEU A 267 -2.83 16.07 -22.69
C LEU A 267 -2.56 17.37 -21.93
N GLN A 268 -3.39 18.41 -22.10
CA GLN A 268 -3.26 19.67 -21.39
C GLN A 268 -3.50 19.56 -19.87
N VAL A 269 -4.25 18.54 -19.43
CA VAL A 269 -4.62 18.30 -18.03
C VAL A 269 -3.72 17.22 -17.38
N CYS A 270 -2.94 16.47 -18.16
CA CYS A 270 -2.01 15.44 -17.67
C CYS A 270 -1.02 15.97 -16.62
N VAL A 271 -0.29 17.03 -16.94
CA VAL A 271 0.77 17.57 -16.06
C VAL A 271 0.19 18.13 -14.74
N PRO A 272 -0.84 19.00 -14.75
CA PRO A 272 -1.46 19.47 -13.50
C PRO A 272 -2.02 18.32 -12.64
N THR A 273 -2.64 17.32 -13.26
CA THR A 273 -3.21 16.17 -12.53
C THR A 273 -2.12 15.31 -11.91
N LEU A 274 -1.04 15.05 -12.63
CA LEU A 274 0.11 14.33 -12.10
C LEU A 274 0.72 15.08 -10.92
N HIS A 275 0.85 16.41 -11.02
CA HIS A 275 1.32 17.25 -9.92
C HIS A 275 0.42 17.11 -8.67
N LEU A 276 -0.91 17.21 -8.83
CA LEU A 276 -1.84 17.01 -7.71
C LEU A 276 -1.74 15.61 -7.10
N TRP A 277 -1.53 14.59 -7.93
CA TRP A 277 -1.33 13.21 -7.46
C TRP A 277 -0.10 13.08 -6.56
N PHE A 278 1.02 13.69 -6.95
CA PHE A 278 2.24 13.74 -6.11
C PHE A 278 2.04 14.51 -4.82
N VAL A 279 1.41 15.68 -4.88
CA VAL A 279 1.18 16.49 -3.68
C VAL A 279 0.24 15.77 -2.71
N GLY A 280 -0.84 15.18 -3.22
CA GLY A 280 -1.77 14.36 -2.43
C GLY A 280 -1.10 13.15 -1.79
N PHE A 281 -0.22 12.46 -2.52
CA PHE A 281 0.61 11.38 -2.00
C PHE A 281 1.47 11.83 -0.81
N LEU A 282 2.17 12.95 -0.95
CA LEU A 282 3.02 13.48 0.12
C LEU A 282 2.19 13.86 1.34
N ILE A 283 1.06 14.54 1.16
CA ILE A 283 0.18 14.92 2.27
C ILE A 283 -0.24 13.69 3.07
N ILE A 284 -0.71 12.63 2.41
CA ILE A 284 -1.25 11.45 3.10
C ILE A 284 -0.13 10.55 3.63
N PHE A 285 0.71 10.01 2.75
CA PHE A 285 1.63 8.92 3.10
C PHE A 285 2.92 9.40 3.76
N HIS A 286 3.37 10.61 3.44
CA HIS A 286 4.55 11.18 4.08
C HIS A 286 4.18 11.99 5.32
N TYR A 287 3.38 13.04 5.19
CA TYR A 287 3.17 13.96 6.30
C TYR A 287 2.12 13.46 7.29
N TRP A 288 0.92 13.09 6.85
CA TRP A 288 -0.18 12.69 7.73
C TRP A 288 0.12 11.38 8.48
N CYS A 289 0.63 10.36 7.79
CA CYS A 289 1.07 9.13 8.44
C CYS A 289 2.18 9.38 9.47
N ASN A 290 3.14 10.28 9.23
CA ASN A 290 4.16 10.63 10.22
C ASN A 290 3.60 11.44 11.40
N VAL A 291 2.60 12.32 11.19
CA VAL A 291 1.88 12.98 12.29
C VAL A 291 1.23 11.93 13.20
N LEU A 292 0.47 11.00 12.61
CA LEU A 292 -0.14 9.90 13.37
C LEU A 292 0.91 9.02 14.05
N ALA A 293 2.04 8.76 13.39
CA ALA A 293 3.12 7.97 13.96
C ALA A 293 3.73 8.64 15.20
N GLU A 294 4.03 9.95 15.13
CA GLU A 294 4.58 10.70 16.26
C GLU A 294 3.59 10.76 17.44
N LEU A 295 2.32 11.09 17.16
CA LEU A 295 1.29 11.19 18.20
C LEU A 295 1.04 9.85 18.91
N THR A 296 1.10 8.75 18.17
CA THR A 296 0.92 7.40 18.74
C THR A 296 2.24 6.74 19.18
N LYS A 297 3.38 7.45 19.07
CA LYS A 297 4.72 6.90 19.32
C LYS A 297 5.02 5.63 18.52
N PHE A 298 4.52 5.54 17.31
CA PHE A 298 4.74 4.41 16.40
C PHE A 298 6.14 4.50 15.76
N GLY A 299 6.92 3.44 15.92
CA GLY A 299 8.32 3.36 15.49
C GLY A 299 8.50 2.92 14.03
N ASP A 300 7.59 2.11 13.49
CA ASP A 300 7.65 1.66 12.10
C ASP A 300 7.10 2.75 11.17
N ARG A 301 7.98 3.42 10.43
CA ARG A 301 7.61 4.58 9.60
C ARG A 301 7.71 4.32 8.11
N LEU A 302 7.82 3.06 7.73
CA LEU A 302 7.92 2.66 6.33
C LEU A 302 6.52 2.56 5.71
N PHE A 303 5.94 3.70 5.33
CA PHE A 303 4.61 3.76 4.72
C PHE A 303 4.61 3.55 3.20
N TYR A 304 5.74 3.78 2.54
CA TYR A 304 5.94 3.59 1.11
C TYR A 304 7.42 3.29 0.80
N LYS A 305 7.70 2.77 -0.39
CA LYS A 305 9.05 2.59 -0.94
C LYS A 305 9.27 3.50 -2.16
N ASP A 306 10.42 3.36 -2.80
CA ASP A 306 10.84 4.04 -4.03
C ASP A 306 9.97 3.63 -5.25
N TRP A 307 8.68 3.91 -5.18
CA TRP A 307 7.71 3.54 -6.21
C TRP A 307 7.92 4.31 -7.52
N TRP A 308 8.60 5.46 -7.49
CA TRP A 308 8.99 6.22 -8.67
C TRP A 308 10.01 5.49 -9.55
N ASN A 309 10.78 4.56 -8.97
CA ASN A 309 11.72 3.68 -9.67
C ASN A 309 11.06 2.37 -10.16
N SER A 310 9.73 2.28 -10.15
CA SER A 310 9.03 1.06 -10.58
C SER A 310 9.21 0.83 -12.08
N ILE A 311 9.48 -0.43 -12.44
CA ILE A 311 9.65 -0.88 -13.83
C ILE A 311 8.30 -1.37 -14.40
N SER A 312 7.40 -1.83 -13.52
CA SER A 312 6.09 -2.36 -13.87
C SER A 312 5.00 -1.83 -12.93
N PHE A 313 3.74 -1.90 -13.36
CA PHE A 313 2.61 -1.56 -12.48
C PHE A 313 2.48 -2.53 -11.30
N ALA A 314 2.93 -3.79 -11.45
CA ALA A 314 2.99 -4.73 -10.34
C ALA A 314 3.93 -4.24 -9.23
N ASP A 315 5.09 -3.68 -9.59
CA ASP A 315 6.03 -3.12 -8.62
C ASP A 315 5.48 -1.87 -7.95
N TYR A 316 4.87 -0.98 -8.73
CA TYR A 316 4.25 0.25 -8.24
C TYR A 316 3.21 -0.04 -7.14
N TRP A 317 2.26 -0.94 -7.41
CA TRP A 317 1.19 -1.28 -6.45
C TRP A 317 1.69 -1.94 -5.16
N ARG A 318 2.90 -2.52 -5.17
CA ARG A 318 3.55 -3.06 -3.96
C ARG A 318 4.31 -2.00 -3.14
N LYS A 319 4.70 -0.89 -3.76
CA LYS A 319 5.58 0.12 -3.15
C LYS A 319 4.86 1.40 -2.75
N TRP A 320 3.75 1.75 -3.42
CA TRP A 320 3.05 3.02 -3.25
C TRP A 320 2.41 3.20 -1.86
N ASN A 321 1.62 2.21 -1.41
CA ASN A 321 0.87 2.26 -0.16
C ASN A 321 1.09 0.95 0.61
N LEU A 322 2.15 0.92 1.42
CA LEU A 322 2.51 -0.27 2.17
C LEU A 322 1.45 -0.67 3.20
N PRO A 323 0.81 0.23 3.97
CA PRO A 323 -0.23 -0.15 4.91
C PRO A 323 -1.35 -0.98 4.28
N VAL A 324 -1.86 -0.56 3.12
CA VAL A 324 -2.91 -1.30 2.40
C VAL A 324 -2.32 -2.54 1.72
N HIS A 325 -1.11 -2.47 1.14
CA HIS A 325 -0.46 -3.63 0.54
C HIS A 325 -0.26 -4.78 1.55
N PHE A 326 0.25 -4.47 2.75
CA PHE A 326 0.42 -5.45 3.81
C PHE A 326 -0.91 -6.01 4.30
N PHE A 327 -1.95 -5.17 4.42
CA PHE A 327 -3.29 -5.62 4.76
C PHE A 327 -3.83 -6.62 3.73
N ILE A 328 -3.81 -6.26 2.45
CA ILE A 328 -4.28 -7.11 1.36
C ILE A 328 -3.51 -8.43 1.36
N ASN A 329 -2.18 -8.37 1.49
CA ASN A 329 -1.36 -9.57 1.47
C ASN A 329 -1.68 -10.49 2.66
N ARG A 330 -1.85 -9.92 3.86
CA ARG A 330 -2.15 -10.67 5.09
C ARG A 330 -3.56 -11.27 5.08
N HIS A 331 -4.54 -10.42 4.83
CA HIS A 331 -5.93 -10.71 5.17
C HIS A 331 -6.75 -11.23 3.99
N ILE A 332 -6.27 -11.02 2.76
CA ILE A 332 -6.99 -11.39 1.55
C ILE A 332 -6.17 -12.43 0.76
N ASN A 333 -4.97 -12.06 0.31
CA ASN A 333 -4.17 -12.87 -0.60
C ASN A 333 -3.77 -14.23 0.01
N LYS A 334 -3.10 -14.21 1.16
CA LYS A 334 -2.62 -15.44 1.82
C LYS A 334 -3.77 -16.41 2.19
N PRO A 335 -4.86 -15.97 2.83
CA PRO A 335 -6.01 -16.84 3.08
C PRO A 335 -6.58 -17.45 1.80
N LEU A 336 -6.80 -16.66 0.74
CA LEU A 336 -7.32 -17.18 -0.53
C LEU A 336 -6.43 -18.27 -1.13
N ILE A 337 -5.10 -18.08 -1.10
CA ILE A 337 -4.14 -19.08 -1.57
C ILE A 337 -4.17 -20.33 -0.68
N CYS A 338 -4.26 -20.18 0.65
CA CYS A 338 -4.38 -21.30 1.57
C CYS A 338 -5.68 -22.11 1.38
N TYR A 339 -6.77 -21.46 0.92
CA TYR A 339 -8.00 -22.14 0.51
C TYR A 339 -7.90 -22.85 -0.85
N GLY A 340 -6.75 -22.81 -1.52
CA GLY A 340 -6.48 -23.51 -2.77
C GLY A 340 -6.68 -22.67 -4.04
N LEU A 341 -6.93 -21.36 -3.93
CA LEU A 341 -7.05 -20.50 -5.11
C LEU A 341 -5.68 -20.19 -5.72
N ASN A 342 -5.63 -20.18 -7.06
CA ASN A 342 -4.42 -19.80 -7.79
C ASN A 342 -4.08 -18.32 -7.57
N ARG A 343 -2.79 -17.97 -7.62
CA ARG A 343 -2.28 -16.59 -7.43
C ARG A 343 -2.91 -15.59 -8.41
N LYS A 344 -3.15 -16.00 -9.67
CA LYS A 344 -3.81 -15.15 -10.67
C LYS A 344 -5.26 -14.83 -10.28
N CYS A 345 -6.02 -15.82 -9.83
CA CYS A 345 -7.40 -15.64 -9.37
C CYS A 345 -7.44 -14.75 -8.12
N SER A 346 -6.52 -14.94 -7.17
CA SER A 346 -6.42 -14.07 -5.99
C SER A 346 -6.17 -12.61 -6.37
N LEU A 347 -5.26 -12.36 -7.33
CA LEU A 347 -5.01 -11.02 -7.85
C LEU A 347 -6.26 -10.39 -8.46
N ILE A 348 -7.03 -11.14 -9.26
CA ILE A 348 -8.29 -10.65 -9.84
C ILE A 348 -9.29 -10.24 -8.74
N ILE A 349 -9.45 -11.08 -7.71
CA ILE A 349 -10.34 -10.79 -6.57
C ILE A 349 -9.90 -9.51 -5.85
N ILE A 350 -8.60 -9.36 -5.60
CA ILE A 350 -8.04 -8.17 -4.93
C ILE A 350 -8.35 -6.90 -5.74
N PHE A 351 -8.16 -6.92 -7.06
CA PHE A 351 -8.45 -5.77 -7.92
C PHE A 351 -9.94 -5.46 -7.99
N ILE A 352 -10.82 -6.47 -8.00
CA ILE A 352 -12.28 -6.27 -7.93
C ILE A 352 -12.69 -5.61 -6.62
N ILE A 353 -12.18 -6.10 -5.48
CA ILE A 353 -12.45 -5.50 -4.16
C ILE A 353 -11.97 -4.05 -4.14
N SER A 354 -10.77 -3.78 -4.64
CA SER A 354 -10.23 -2.43 -4.76
C SER A 354 -11.10 -1.54 -5.64
N ALA A 355 -11.55 -2.05 -6.79
CA ALA A 355 -12.40 -1.34 -7.73
C ALA A 355 -13.73 -0.90 -7.09
N ILE A 356 -14.38 -1.79 -6.35
CA ILE A 356 -15.63 -1.49 -5.63
C ILE A 356 -15.41 -0.39 -4.59
N LEU A 357 -14.33 -0.47 -3.82
CA LEU A 357 -14.03 0.52 -2.78
C LEU A 357 -13.70 1.90 -3.37
N HIS A 358 -13.00 1.96 -4.51
CA HIS A 358 -12.70 3.24 -5.16
C HIS A 358 -13.92 3.84 -5.87
N GLU A 359 -14.79 3.01 -6.45
CA GLU A 359 -16.09 3.44 -6.99
C GLU A 359 -16.95 4.02 -5.85
N TYR A 360 -17.04 3.32 -4.72
CA TYR A 360 -17.73 3.83 -3.53
C TYR A 360 -17.14 5.16 -3.05
N LEU A 361 -15.81 5.25 -3.00
CA LEU A 361 -15.13 6.42 -2.47
C LEU A 361 -15.37 7.65 -3.35
N ILE A 362 -15.37 7.51 -4.67
CA ILE A 362 -15.46 8.65 -5.60
C ILE A 362 -16.91 8.92 -6.05
N SER A 363 -17.69 7.90 -6.43
CA SER A 363 -19.02 8.12 -6.99
C SER A 363 -20.02 8.67 -5.96
N VAL A 364 -19.90 8.27 -4.69
CA VAL A 364 -20.84 8.69 -3.62
C VAL A 364 -20.72 10.19 -3.30
N PRO A 365 -19.53 10.77 -3.03
CA PRO A 365 -19.41 12.20 -2.73
C PRO A 365 -19.81 13.12 -3.88
N PHE A 366 -19.61 12.68 -5.13
CA PHE A 366 -20.03 13.44 -6.31
C PHE A 366 -21.50 13.21 -6.70
N LYS A 367 -22.20 12.30 -5.99
CA LYS A 367 -23.60 11.92 -6.26
C LYS A 367 -23.84 11.50 -7.71
N ILE A 368 -22.83 10.91 -8.31
CA ILE A 368 -22.92 10.35 -9.66
C ILE A 368 -23.45 8.93 -9.47
N SER A 369 -24.60 8.63 -10.08
CA SER A 369 -25.12 7.25 -10.14
C SER A 369 -23.99 6.33 -10.61
N SER A 370 -23.70 5.26 -9.85
CA SER A 370 -22.56 4.36 -10.04
C SER A 370 -22.39 3.94 -11.50
N SER A 371 -21.61 4.73 -12.24
CA SER A 371 -21.47 4.62 -13.69
C SER A 371 -20.53 3.49 -14.06
N GLY A 372 -19.80 2.95 -13.08
CA GLY A 372 -18.88 1.83 -13.24
C GLY A 372 -17.60 2.21 -13.97
N TYR A 373 -17.35 3.50 -14.25
CA TYR A 373 -16.16 3.93 -14.96
C TYR A 373 -14.89 3.67 -14.13
N ILE A 374 -14.89 3.96 -12.82
CA ILE A 374 -13.76 3.65 -11.95
C ILE A 374 -13.60 2.15 -11.80
N PHE A 375 -14.72 1.45 -11.64
CA PHE A 375 -14.70 0.00 -11.58
C PHE A 375 -13.98 -0.61 -12.80
N CYS A 376 -14.40 -0.23 -14.01
CA CYS A 376 -13.78 -0.66 -15.27
C CYS A 376 -12.31 -0.25 -15.36
N PHE A 377 -11.97 0.98 -14.94
CA PHE A 377 -10.59 1.45 -14.94
C PHE A 377 -9.68 0.56 -14.09
N PHE A 378 -10.08 0.18 -12.88
CA PHE A 378 -9.30 -0.72 -12.03
C PHE A 378 -9.23 -2.15 -12.58
N VAL A 379 -10.29 -2.65 -13.22
CA VAL A 379 -10.27 -3.99 -13.84
C VAL A 379 -9.34 -4.02 -15.05
N ILE A 380 -9.32 -2.97 -15.88
CA ILE A 380 -8.41 -2.83 -17.04
C ILE A 380 -6.94 -2.77 -16.62
N GLN A 381 -6.64 -2.39 -15.38
CA GLN A 381 -5.25 -2.44 -14.88
C GLN A 381 -4.71 -3.87 -14.77
N ILE A 382 -5.55 -4.89 -14.65
CA ILE A 382 -5.09 -6.29 -14.56
C ILE A 382 -4.33 -6.72 -15.84
N PRO A 383 -4.88 -6.59 -17.06
CA PRO A 383 -4.13 -6.86 -18.28
C PRO A 383 -2.95 -5.91 -18.48
N LEU A 384 -3.06 -4.64 -18.06
CA LEU A 384 -1.95 -3.69 -18.10
C LEU A 384 -0.76 -4.15 -17.23
N ILE A 385 -1.03 -4.73 -16.06
CA ILE A 385 -0.01 -5.32 -15.20
C ILE A 385 0.66 -6.51 -15.89
N GLN A 386 -0.11 -7.35 -16.58
CA GLN A 386 0.46 -8.48 -17.33
C GLN A 386 1.35 -8.00 -18.47
N LEU A 387 0.92 -6.97 -19.21
CA LEU A 387 1.68 -6.36 -20.29
C LEU A 387 3.00 -5.74 -19.79
N THR A 388 2.94 -4.98 -18.71
CA THR A 388 4.10 -4.26 -18.16
C THR A 388 5.06 -5.15 -17.36
N ASN A 389 4.63 -6.34 -16.96
CA ASN A 389 5.44 -7.31 -16.22
C ASN A 389 6.21 -8.29 -17.14
N ASN A 390 6.34 -7.97 -18.43
CA ASN A 390 7.06 -8.75 -19.42
C ASN A 390 8.58 -8.82 -19.14
N GLU A 391 9.21 -9.92 -19.50
CA GLU A 391 10.65 -10.18 -19.33
C GLU A 391 11.51 -9.14 -20.05
N TYR A 392 11.08 -8.66 -21.23
CA TYR A 392 11.78 -7.62 -21.98
C TYR A 392 11.94 -6.32 -21.18
N LEU A 393 10.85 -5.82 -20.59
CA LEU A 393 10.86 -4.59 -19.80
C LEU A 393 11.64 -4.76 -18.49
N LYS A 394 11.64 -5.96 -17.90
CA LYS A 394 12.46 -6.28 -16.73
C LYS A 394 13.96 -6.26 -17.04
N LYS A 395 14.35 -6.72 -18.23
CA LYS A 395 15.74 -6.67 -18.71
C LYS A 395 16.16 -5.23 -19.01
N HIS A 396 15.29 -4.44 -19.64
CA HIS A 396 15.53 -3.03 -19.97
C HIS A 396 14.85 -2.08 -18.97
N LYS A 397 15.40 -1.99 -17.76
CA LYS A 397 14.81 -1.27 -16.62
C LYS A 397 14.43 0.18 -16.92
N THR A 398 15.25 0.91 -17.68
CA THR A 398 15.01 2.31 -18.06
C THR A 398 13.79 2.45 -18.96
N VAL A 399 13.64 1.57 -19.95
CA VAL A 399 12.48 1.54 -20.85
C VAL A 399 11.21 1.20 -20.08
N GLY A 400 11.26 0.20 -19.18
CA GLY A 400 10.13 -0.13 -18.33
C GLY A 400 9.69 1.02 -17.42
N ASN A 401 10.65 1.74 -16.81
CA ASN A 401 10.35 2.92 -16.00
C ASN A 401 9.76 4.07 -16.83
N PHE A 402 10.29 4.33 -18.03
CA PHE A 402 9.71 5.31 -18.95
C PHE A 402 8.28 4.94 -19.34
N CYS A 403 8.03 3.68 -19.72
CA CYS A 403 6.68 3.20 -20.02
C CYS A 403 5.74 3.36 -18.83
N PHE A 404 6.20 3.04 -17.61
CA PHE A 404 5.43 3.24 -16.39
C PHE A 404 5.01 4.71 -16.21
N TRP A 405 5.95 5.66 -16.31
CA TRP A 405 5.66 7.08 -16.18
C TRP A 405 4.76 7.61 -17.29
N PHE A 406 4.99 7.18 -18.52
CA PHE A 406 4.16 7.56 -19.66
C PHE A 406 2.70 7.12 -19.45
N ILE A 407 2.47 5.86 -19.07
CA ILE A 407 1.13 5.33 -18.84
C ILE A 407 0.48 6.01 -17.62
N LEU A 408 1.23 6.18 -16.52
CA LEU A 408 0.73 6.87 -15.33
C LEU A 408 0.31 8.31 -15.66
N CYS A 409 1.14 9.05 -16.40
CA CYS A 409 0.88 10.44 -16.77
C CYS A 409 -0.24 10.59 -17.81
N ALA A 410 -0.27 9.74 -18.85
CA ALA A 410 -1.14 9.94 -20.00
C ALA A 410 -2.54 9.32 -19.82
N THR A 411 -2.64 8.11 -19.25
CA THR A 411 -3.89 7.33 -19.28
C THR A 411 -4.53 7.12 -17.92
N GLY A 412 -3.79 7.32 -16.82
CA GLY A 412 -4.27 7.00 -15.48
C GLY A 412 -5.24 8.03 -14.90
N GLN A 413 -4.69 8.91 -14.08
CA GLN A 413 -5.41 9.89 -13.27
C GLN A 413 -6.15 10.96 -14.11
N PRO A 414 -5.58 11.49 -15.22
CA PRO A 414 -6.25 12.55 -15.98
C PRO A 414 -7.51 12.06 -16.68
N LEU A 415 -7.52 10.80 -17.16
CA LEU A 415 -8.68 10.20 -17.81
C LEU A 415 -9.85 10.09 -16.83
N ILE A 416 -9.60 9.61 -15.61
CA ILE A 416 -10.63 9.50 -14.56
C ILE A 416 -11.17 10.88 -14.21
N LEU A 417 -10.28 11.85 -13.98
CA LEU A 417 -10.68 13.22 -13.64
C LEU A 417 -11.55 13.82 -14.75
N PHE A 418 -11.15 13.64 -16.01
CA PHE A 418 -11.89 14.14 -17.16
C PHE A 418 -13.28 13.50 -17.29
N VAL A 419 -13.37 12.17 -17.20
CA VAL A 419 -14.64 11.45 -17.28
C VAL A 419 -15.58 11.86 -16.15
N TYR A 420 -15.07 11.94 -14.91
CA TYR A 420 -15.90 12.30 -13.75
C TYR A 420 -16.34 13.75 -13.78
N TYR A 421 -15.45 14.67 -14.15
CA TYR A 421 -15.83 16.07 -14.28
C TYR A 421 -16.88 16.26 -15.39
N TYR A 422 -16.71 15.58 -16.52
CA TYR A 422 -17.71 15.58 -17.59
C TYR A 422 -19.06 15.07 -17.07
N THR A 423 -19.09 13.87 -16.46
CA THR A 423 -20.33 13.30 -15.93
C THR A 423 -20.98 14.19 -14.88
N TRP A 424 -20.19 14.73 -13.94
CA TRP A 424 -20.67 15.67 -12.93
C TRP A 424 -21.26 16.94 -13.55
N SER A 425 -20.58 17.54 -14.54
CA SER A 425 -21.06 18.74 -15.22
C SER A 425 -22.40 18.52 -15.93
N VAL A 426 -22.57 17.34 -16.56
CA VAL A 426 -23.81 16.95 -17.23
C VAL A 426 -24.93 16.72 -16.22
N THR A 427 -24.65 16.04 -15.11
CA THR A 427 -25.62 15.81 -14.02
C THR A 427 -26.08 17.12 -13.38
N GLN A 428 -25.15 18.06 -13.13
CA GLN A 428 -25.49 19.38 -12.60
C GLN A 428 -26.31 20.23 -13.58
N ALA A 429 -26.00 20.16 -14.87
CA ALA A 429 -26.80 20.82 -15.91
C ALA A 429 -28.23 20.24 -16.00
N TYR A 430 -28.40 18.95 -15.73
CA TYR A 430 -29.71 18.30 -15.67
C TYR A 430 -30.51 18.75 -14.44
N HIS A 431 -29.89 18.79 -13.25
CA HIS A 431 -30.55 19.25 -12.01
C HIS A 431 -30.90 20.74 -11.98
N LYS A 432 -30.30 21.58 -12.84
CA LYS A 432 -30.69 22.99 -12.99
C LYS A 432 -31.83 23.22 -13.98
N ARG A 433 -32.19 22.22 -14.79
CA ARG A 433 -33.22 22.31 -15.85
C ARG A 433 -34.58 21.78 -15.44
N PHE A 434 -34.66 21.08 -14.32
CA PHE A 434 -35.86 20.57 -13.68
C PHE A 434 -35.86 21.02 -12.21
#